data_AF-A0A928MYP7-F1
#
_entry.id   AF-A0A928MYP7-F1
#
_cell.length_a   1.000
_cell.length_b   1.000
_cell.length_c   1.000
_cell.angle_alpha   90.00
_cell.angle_beta   90.00
_cell.angle_gamma   90.00
#
_symmetry.space_group_name_H-M   'P 1'
#
loop_
_entity.id
_entity.type
_entity.pdbx_description
1 polymer ?
#
loop_
_entity_poly.entity_id
_entity_poly.type
_entity_poly.pdbx_seq_one_letter_code
_entity_poly.pdbx_strand_id
1 'polypeptide(L)'
;MKKFISIVLILIIILGTSITSFAESNYDVDKVIDVIASYIFETVKEPQVGSVGGEWAIIGLARSDIEIPIEYYKNYYENVEEYVKKCNGNLHDKKYTEYSRLIVALTSIGKNPKDVAGYNLLTPLGDYEKTIWQGLNGPIWALIALDSGNYEIPVNSNALVQATREMYISHILEKQTSDGGWALSGDIADPDVTGMALCALSKYQDNDNVKLATEKALNCLSQMQKENGGFEGFKTENSESSVQVLVALCELGISTYDTRFVKNGKSVLDNLFSFYDNKKGFKHIRKDSVNLMATEQCFYALVALKRASEGKNTLYDMSDAKELNVSLDAVGLSGKNADVKKMNIITPGKTFKDTNSHKDKAAIENLASRGIINGKTENSFEPNSTMTRAEFATIITRGLGLSGKSNTIFKDVTASDWFYNYVSTAYSYGIIKGVSQNEFNPNGTITREEAAVMVTRAAKLCGMDTGMNTLATRDVLSQFFDYVLCSDWSKSSLAFCYSKKILDDSVMDIKPLAAVTRAEIASMLYNMLSLAKLM
;
A
#
# COMPACT_ATOMS: atom_id res chain seq x y z
N MET A 1 12.31 -26.01 -68.67
CA MET A 1 12.39 -24.90 -67.70
C MET A 1 11.16 -24.73 -66.80
N LYS A 2 9.90 -24.85 -67.27
CA LYS A 2 8.72 -24.62 -66.40
C LYS A 2 8.38 -25.74 -65.39
N LYS A 3 8.79 -27.00 -65.62
CA LYS A 3 8.56 -28.11 -64.66
C LYS A 3 9.62 -28.26 -63.57
N PHE A 4 10.79 -27.63 -63.73
CA PHE A 4 11.89 -27.70 -62.74
C PHE A 4 11.77 -26.61 -61.67
N ILE A 5 11.17 -25.47 -62.01
CA ILE A 5 10.95 -24.35 -61.07
C ILE A 5 9.84 -24.69 -60.05
N SER A 6 8.82 -25.49 -60.43
CA SER A 6 7.76 -25.89 -59.50
C SER A 6 8.20 -26.91 -58.45
N ILE A 7 9.21 -27.74 -58.72
CA ILE A 7 9.72 -28.72 -57.74
C ILE A 7 10.66 -28.03 -56.74
N VAL A 8 11.43 -27.03 -57.16
CA VAL A 8 12.29 -26.23 -56.25
C VAL A 8 11.46 -25.29 -55.36
N LEU A 9 10.33 -24.75 -55.85
CA LEU A 9 9.41 -23.96 -55.00
C LEU A 9 8.64 -24.80 -53.98
N ILE A 10 8.37 -26.08 -54.25
CA ILE A 10 7.72 -26.98 -53.27
C ILE A 10 8.73 -27.48 -52.22
N LEU A 11 10.01 -27.65 -52.57
CA LEU A 11 11.06 -28.00 -51.60
C LEU A 11 11.48 -26.83 -50.70
N ILE A 12 11.34 -25.57 -51.13
CA ILE A 12 11.59 -24.39 -50.30
C ILE A 12 10.43 -24.10 -49.33
N ILE A 13 9.20 -24.54 -49.63
CA ILE A 13 8.06 -24.41 -48.71
C ILE A 13 8.06 -25.50 -47.62
N ILE A 14 8.77 -26.61 -47.82
CA ILE A 14 8.85 -27.72 -46.85
C ILE A 14 10.05 -27.58 -45.88
N LEU A 15 10.99 -26.67 -46.15
CA LEU A 15 12.16 -26.40 -45.28
C LEU A 15 12.06 -25.08 -44.48
N GLY A 16 10.90 -24.41 -44.50
CA GLY A 16 10.73 -23.05 -43.95
C GLY A 16 9.69 -22.89 -42.84
N THR A 17 9.12 -23.96 -42.30
CA THR A 17 8.21 -23.89 -41.15
C THR A 17 8.28 -25.18 -40.33
N SER A 18 9.42 -25.44 -39.69
CA SER A 18 9.32 -26.07 -38.37
C SER A 18 8.71 -25.02 -37.46
N ILE A 19 7.38 -24.91 -37.46
CA ILE A 19 6.66 -24.37 -36.32
C ILE A 19 7.00 -25.37 -35.22
N THR A 20 8.07 -25.10 -34.49
CA THR A 20 8.22 -25.65 -33.15
C THR A 20 6.97 -25.16 -32.44
N SER A 21 6.02 -26.06 -32.20
CA SER A 21 4.97 -25.79 -31.24
C SER A 21 5.70 -25.58 -29.91
N PHE A 22 5.97 -24.32 -29.58
CA PHE A 22 6.47 -23.98 -28.27
C PHE A 22 5.43 -24.48 -27.28
N ALA A 23 5.86 -25.28 -26.31
CA ALA A 23 4.99 -25.67 -25.22
C ALA A 23 4.63 -24.36 -24.49
N GLU A 24 3.48 -23.82 -24.82
CA GLU A 24 2.79 -22.79 -24.03
C GLU A 24 2.77 -23.30 -22.60
N SER A 25 3.13 -22.45 -21.62
CA SER A 25 3.08 -22.88 -20.23
C SER A 25 1.66 -23.39 -19.94
N ASN A 26 1.52 -24.57 -19.32
CA ASN A 26 0.19 -25.11 -18.96
C ASN A 26 -0.60 -24.22 -17.97
N TYR A 27 -0.02 -23.09 -17.56
CA TYR A 27 -0.61 -22.12 -16.64
C TYR A 27 -1.08 -20.91 -17.43
N ASP A 28 -2.31 -20.52 -17.15
CA ASP A 28 -2.87 -19.25 -17.57
C ASP A 28 -2.27 -18.14 -16.68
N VAL A 29 -1.22 -17.49 -17.18
CA VAL A 29 -0.42 -16.50 -16.43
C VAL A 29 -1.30 -15.35 -15.94
N ASP A 30 -2.24 -14.87 -16.75
CA ASP A 30 -3.17 -13.80 -16.38
C ASP A 30 -4.04 -14.21 -15.19
N LYS A 31 -4.61 -15.42 -15.23
CA LYS A 31 -5.39 -15.93 -14.07
C LYS A 31 -4.54 -16.07 -12.81
N VAL A 32 -3.26 -16.46 -12.94
CA VAL A 32 -2.37 -16.54 -11.77
C VAL A 32 -2.06 -15.15 -11.22
N ILE A 33 -1.84 -14.16 -12.08
CA ILE A 33 -1.66 -12.76 -11.69
C ILE A 33 -2.89 -12.27 -10.91
N ASP A 34 -4.12 -12.49 -11.40
CA ASP A 34 -5.35 -12.09 -10.71
C ASP A 34 -5.46 -12.69 -9.29
N VAL A 35 -5.16 -13.98 -9.17
CA VAL A 35 -5.21 -14.72 -7.90
C VAL A 35 -4.15 -14.20 -6.92
N ILE A 36 -2.93 -13.99 -7.39
CA ILE A 36 -1.82 -13.53 -6.53
C ILE A 36 -1.99 -12.06 -6.15
N ALA A 37 -2.46 -11.21 -7.07
CA ALA A 37 -2.77 -9.81 -6.77
C ALA A 37 -3.81 -9.72 -5.63
N SER A 38 -4.89 -10.51 -5.74
CA SER A 38 -5.92 -10.61 -4.70
C SER A 38 -5.34 -11.09 -3.36
N TYR A 39 -4.52 -12.14 -3.39
CA TYR A 39 -3.87 -12.67 -2.18
C TYR A 39 -2.92 -11.66 -1.51
N ILE A 40 -2.08 -10.98 -2.28
CA ILE A 40 -1.17 -9.94 -1.77
C ILE A 40 -1.98 -8.80 -1.18
N PHE A 41 -3.01 -8.31 -1.87
CA PHE A 41 -3.88 -7.24 -1.38
C PHE A 41 -4.59 -7.62 -0.06
N GLU A 42 -5.08 -8.86 0.06
CA GLU A 42 -5.74 -9.35 1.28
C GLU A 42 -4.77 -9.59 2.44
N THR A 43 -3.52 -9.98 2.14
CA THR A 43 -2.50 -10.32 3.14
C THR A 43 -1.77 -9.07 3.63
N VAL A 44 -1.45 -8.14 2.72
CA VAL A 44 -0.71 -6.91 2.97
C VAL A 44 -1.68 -5.74 3.03
N LYS A 45 -2.58 -5.71 4.02
CA LYS A 45 -3.65 -4.69 4.10
C LYS A 45 -3.14 -3.27 4.33
N GLU A 46 -2.02 -3.15 5.04
CA GLU A 46 -1.39 -1.89 5.42
C GLU A 46 0.08 -1.91 4.99
N PRO A 47 0.38 -1.68 3.71
CA PRO A 47 1.75 -1.68 3.22
C PRO A 47 2.59 -0.60 3.90
N GLN A 48 3.82 -0.95 4.28
CA GLN A 48 4.77 -0.09 5.01
C GLN A 48 6.08 0.05 4.24
N VAL A 49 6.93 1.03 4.61
CA VAL A 49 8.31 1.08 4.10
C VAL A 49 9.07 -0.15 4.56
N GLY A 50 9.61 -0.91 3.61
CA GLY A 50 10.32 -2.15 3.85
C GLY A 50 10.01 -3.21 2.80
N SER A 51 10.90 -4.20 2.71
CA SER A 51 10.90 -5.06 1.54
C SER A 51 9.63 -5.87 1.33
N VAL A 52 9.40 -6.79 2.27
CA VAL A 52 8.27 -7.72 2.24
C VAL A 52 7.05 -7.03 2.83
N GLY A 53 5.90 -7.09 2.17
CA GLY A 53 4.72 -6.34 2.56
C GLY A 53 4.83 -4.83 2.33
N GLY A 54 5.82 -4.38 1.55
CA GLY A 54 6.02 -2.99 1.18
C GLY A 54 6.40 -2.87 -0.29
N GLU A 55 7.64 -2.50 -0.62
CA GLU A 55 8.00 -2.09 -1.99
C GLU A 55 7.70 -3.19 -3.05
N TRP A 56 7.86 -4.47 -2.71
CA TRP A 56 7.71 -5.58 -3.66
C TRP A 56 6.25 -5.79 -4.03
N ALA A 57 5.37 -5.76 -3.01
CA ALA A 57 3.93 -5.77 -3.20
C ALA A 57 3.47 -4.56 -4.02
N ILE A 58 3.96 -3.36 -3.68
CA ILE A 58 3.57 -2.11 -4.34
C ILE A 58 3.96 -2.10 -5.82
N ILE A 59 5.21 -2.47 -6.16
CA ILE A 59 5.66 -2.52 -7.55
C ILE A 59 4.85 -3.56 -8.34
N GLY A 60 4.68 -4.78 -7.81
CA GLY A 60 3.91 -5.81 -8.49
C GLY A 60 2.47 -5.35 -8.76
N LEU A 61 1.77 -4.84 -7.74
CA LEU A 61 0.38 -4.45 -7.85
C LEU A 61 0.20 -3.26 -8.80
N ALA A 62 1.00 -2.21 -8.65
CA ALA A 62 0.89 -1.00 -9.45
C ALA A 62 1.18 -1.25 -10.94
N ARG A 63 2.01 -2.25 -11.25
CA ARG A 63 2.43 -2.59 -12.62
C ARG A 63 1.60 -3.69 -13.28
N SER A 64 0.72 -4.36 -12.53
CA SER A 64 -0.05 -5.55 -12.96
C SER A 64 -1.26 -5.26 -13.85
N ASP A 65 -1.69 -4.00 -13.94
CA ASP A 65 -2.99 -3.56 -14.49
C ASP A 65 -4.23 -4.09 -13.76
N ILE A 66 -4.05 -4.77 -12.63
CA ILE A 66 -5.15 -5.14 -11.73
C ILE A 66 -5.67 -3.89 -11.03
N GLU A 67 -7.00 -3.75 -10.99
CA GLU A 67 -7.65 -2.66 -10.28
C GLU A 67 -7.54 -2.88 -8.77
N ILE A 68 -6.65 -2.12 -8.14
CA ILE A 68 -6.50 -2.05 -6.69
C ILE A 68 -7.05 -0.70 -6.22
N PRO A 69 -7.83 -0.65 -5.12
CA PRO A 69 -8.36 0.60 -4.60
C PRO A 69 -7.26 1.64 -4.42
N ILE A 70 -7.49 2.86 -4.93
CA ILE A 70 -6.52 3.96 -4.87
C ILE A 70 -6.08 4.28 -3.43
N GLU A 71 -6.97 4.06 -2.47
CA GLU A 71 -6.73 4.10 -1.04
C GLU A 71 -5.53 3.27 -0.59
N TYR A 72 -5.30 2.11 -1.20
CA TYR A 72 -4.21 1.22 -0.85
C TYR A 72 -2.85 1.90 -1.06
N TYR A 73 -2.68 2.48 -2.25
CA TYR A 73 -1.48 3.23 -2.61
C TYR A 73 -1.38 4.56 -1.87
N LYS A 74 -2.51 5.20 -1.55
CA LYS A 74 -2.55 6.39 -0.69
C LYS A 74 -2.05 6.08 0.72
N ASN A 75 -2.54 5.00 1.34
CA ASN A 75 -2.11 4.58 2.67
C ASN A 75 -0.61 4.24 2.67
N TYR A 76 -0.12 3.53 1.65
CA TYR A 76 1.32 3.29 1.49
C TYR A 76 2.10 4.61 1.45
N TYR A 77 1.68 5.56 0.61
CA TYR A 77 2.39 6.84 0.48
C TYR A 77 2.35 7.67 1.78
N GLU A 78 1.24 7.68 2.52
CA GLU A 78 1.16 8.33 3.84
C GLU A 78 2.15 7.69 4.84
N ASN A 79 2.27 6.36 4.85
CA ASN A 79 3.25 5.65 5.66
C ASN A 79 4.70 5.96 5.23
N VAL A 80 4.94 6.12 3.92
CA VAL A 80 6.23 6.58 3.39
C VAL A 80 6.56 7.98 3.89
N GLU A 81 5.63 8.93 3.78
CA GLU A 81 5.84 10.30 4.27
C GLU A 81 6.13 10.34 5.78
N GLU A 82 5.41 9.55 6.58
CA GLU A 82 5.66 9.43 8.02
C GLU A 82 7.05 8.85 8.31
N TYR A 83 7.42 7.77 7.62
CA TYR A 83 8.73 7.14 7.76
C TYR A 83 9.87 8.08 7.40
N VAL A 84 9.77 8.76 6.25
CA VAL A 84 10.78 9.72 5.77
C VAL A 84 10.92 10.89 6.75
N LYS A 85 9.82 11.43 7.28
CA LYS A 85 9.85 12.47 8.33
C LYS A 85 10.54 11.97 9.59
N LYS A 86 10.19 10.77 10.06
CA LYS A 86 10.75 10.17 11.28
C LYS A 86 12.26 9.97 11.18
N CYS A 87 12.75 9.65 9.99
CA CYS A 87 14.17 9.46 9.72
C CYS A 87 14.90 10.75 9.29
N ASN A 88 14.22 11.90 9.28
CA ASN A 88 14.74 13.18 8.77
C ASN A 88 15.36 13.06 7.36
N GLY A 89 14.71 12.29 6.48
CA GLY A 89 15.19 12.00 5.13
C GLY A 89 16.37 11.03 5.03
N ASN A 90 16.99 10.62 6.14
CA ASN A 90 18.08 9.65 6.14
C ASN A 90 17.55 8.22 6.36
N LEU A 91 17.22 7.50 5.29
CA LEU A 91 16.66 6.14 5.38
C LEU A 91 17.67 5.14 5.95
N HIS A 92 18.97 5.31 5.66
CA HIS A 92 20.04 4.52 6.25
C HIS A 92 21.44 5.11 5.97
N ASP A 93 22.35 5.00 6.93
CA ASP A 93 23.76 5.45 6.79
C ASP A 93 24.66 4.58 5.89
N LYS A 94 24.21 3.38 5.52
CA LYS A 94 25.03 2.34 4.86
C LYS A 94 24.25 1.55 3.82
N LYS A 95 22.96 1.33 4.06
CA LYS A 95 22.12 0.58 3.12
C LYS A 95 21.49 1.53 2.10
N TYR A 96 22.27 1.97 1.11
CA TYR A 96 21.77 2.93 0.11
C TYR A 96 20.71 2.31 -0.81
N THR A 97 20.63 0.98 -0.84
CA THR A 97 19.53 0.24 -1.43
C THR A 97 18.16 0.53 -0.79
N GLU A 98 18.07 1.04 0.44
CA GLU A 98 16.79 1.49 1.02
C GLU A 98 16.19 2.66 0.22
N TYR A 99 17.04 3.61 -0.22
CA TYR A 99 16.61 4.71 -1.09
C TYR A 99 16.15 4.18 -2.45
N SER A 100 16.99 3.36 -3.09
CA SER A 100 16.72 2.81 -4.41
C SER A 100 15.38 2.09 -4.48
N ARG A 101 15.09 1.21 -3.52
CA ARG A 101 13.86 0.41 -3.55
C ARG A 101 12.62 1.26 -3.30
N LEU A 102 12.70 2.21 -2.37
CA LEU A 102 11.62 3.15 -2.13
C LEU A 102 11.37 4.04 -3.35
N ILE A 103 12.41 4.49 -4.06
CA ILE A 103 12.29 5.24 -5.32
C ILE A 103 11.53 4.42 -6.37
N VAL A 104 11.86 3.14 -6.55
CA VAL A 104 11.20 2.26 -7.52
C VAL A 104 9.72 2.08 -7.16
N ALA A 105 9.38 1.87 -5.88
CA ALA A 105 7.99 1.75 -5.44
C ALA A 105 7.19 3.06 -5.58
N LEU A 106 7.80 4.21 -5.28
CA LEU A 106 7.17 5.52 -5.49
C LEU A 106 6.92 5.78 -6.97
N THR A 107 7.90 5.49 -7.82
CA THR A 107 7.78 5.70 -9.26
C THR A 107 6.70 4.80 -9.86
N SER A 108 6.54 3.56 -9.38
CA SER A 108 5.51 2.63 -9.89
C SER A 108 4.09 3.10 -9.64
N ILE A 109 3.87 3.89 -8.57
CA ILE A 109 2.58 4.52 -8.23
C ILE A 109 2.47 5.97 -8.72
N GLY A 110 3.39 6.43 -9.58
CA GLY A 110 3.38 7.78 -10.13
C GLY A 110 3.72 8.89 -9.13
N LYS A 111 4.42 8.56 -8.03
CA LYS A 111 4.88 9.53 -7.03
C LYS A 111 6.30 10.01 -7.32
N ASN A 112 6.50 11.31 -7.11
CA ASN A 112 7.78 11.97 -7.34
C ASN A 112 8.75 11.75 -6.16
N PRO A 113 9.87 11.02 -6.34
CA PRO A 113 10.85 10.81 -5.28
C PRO A 113 11.70 12.06 -4.96
N LYS A 114 11.60 13.13 -5.77
CA LYS A 114 12.31 14.41 -5.52
C LYS A 114 11.70 15.22 -4.38
N ASP A 115 10.45 14.96 -4.03
CA ASP A 115 9.74 15.65 -2.94
C ASP A 115 8.85 14.65 -2.21
N VAL A 116 9.43 14.04 -1.18
CA VAL A 116 8.72 13.16 -0.26
C VAL A 116 8.84 13.77 1.12
N ALA A 117 7.74 14.34 1.60
CA ALA A 117 7.73 15.06 2.86
C ALA A 117 8.79 16.18 2.98
N GLY A 118 9.13 16.85 1.87
CA GLY A 118 10.17 17.88 1.83
C GLY A 118 11.61 17.35 1.67
N TYR A 119 11.78 16.05 1.43
CA TYR A 119 13.09 15.42 1.20
C TYR A 119 13.20 14.88 -0.23
N ASN A 120 14.37 15.07 -0.84
CA ASN A 120 14.70 14.49 -2.14
C ASN A 120 15.43 13.16 -1.93
N LEU A 121 14.74 12.05 -2.21
CA LEU A 121 15.26 10.70 -2.02
C LEU A 121 16.27 10.28 -3.10
N LEU A 122 16.39 11.03 -4.20
CA LEU A 122 17.41 10.80 -5.24
C LEU A 122 18.78 11.36 -4.85
N THR A 123 18.85 12.43 -4.05
CA THR A 123 20.11 13.10 -3.66
C THR A 123 21.12 12.15 -3.00
N PRO A 124 20.72 11.20 -2.11
CA PRO A 124 21.63 10.20 -1.57
C PRO A 124 22.34 9.36 -2.64
N LEU A 125 21.68 9.04 -3.76
CA LEU A 125 22.30 8.34 -4.90
C LEU A 125 23.33 9.21 -5.66
N GLY A 126 23.56 10.45 -5.24
CA GLY A 126 24.69 11.27 -5.67
C GLY A 126 25.98 11.02 -4.88
N ASP A 127 25.95 10.23 -3.80
CA ASP A 127 27.14 9.87 -3.01
C ASP A 127 27.70 8.50 -3.46
N TYR A 128 28.76 8.53 -4.28
CA TYR A 128 29.32 7.31 -4.88
C TYR A 128 29.83 6.34 -3.81
N GLU A 129 30.66 6.82 -2.88
CA GLU A 129 31.30 6.00 -1.84
C GLU A 129 30.28 5.30 -0.95
N LYS A 130 29.23 6.03 -0.53
CA LYS A 130 28.17 5.42 0.28
C LYS A 130 27.29 4.48 -0.51
N THR A 131 27.09 4.74 -1.80
CA THR A 131 26.30 3.85 -2.66
C THR A 131 27.01 2.51 -2.83
N ILE A 132 28.31 2.51 -3.15
CA ILE A 132 29.07 1.26 -3.35
C ILE A 132 29.43 0.54 -2.04
N TRP A 133 29.09 1.11 -0.88
CA TRP A 133 29.40 0.53 0.44
C TRP A 133 28.81 -0.88 0.61
N GLN A 134 27.64 -1.15 0.02
CA GLN A 134 27.02 -2.47 0.03
C GLN A 134 27.63 -3.44 -1.00
N GLY A 135 28.78 -3.10 -1.58
CA GLY A 135 29.33 -3.78 -2.74
C GLY A 135 28.40 -3.62 -3.94
N LEU A 136 28.37 -4.64 -4.79
CA LEU A 136 27.71 -4.60 -6.10
C LEU A 136 26.20 -4.32 -6.03
N ASN A 137 25.54 -4.66 -4.93
CA ASN A 137 24.11 -4.37 -4.71
C ASN A 137 23.78 -2.87 -4.79
N GLY A 138 24.67 -2.02 -4.31
CA GLY A 138 24.50 -0.57 -4.30
C GLY A 138 24.31 0.02 -5.70
N PRO A 139 25.34 -0.04 -6.59
CA PRO A 139 25.26 0.50 -7.94
C PRO A 139 24.17 -0.16 -8.80
N ILE A 140 23.92 -1.47 -8.64
CA ILE A 140 22.82 -2.16 -9.35
C ILE A 140 21.48 -1.49 -9.05
N TRP A 141 21.12 -1.40 -7.77
CA TRP A 141 19.84 -0.80 -7.37
C TRP A 141 19.80 0.71 -7.60
N ALA A 142 20.94 1.41 -7.53
CA ALA A 142 21.01 2.82 -7.88
C ALA A 142 20.63 3.06 -9.35
N LEU A 143 21.20 2.28 -10.29
CA LEU A 143 20.82 2.38 -11.71
C LEU A 143 19.36 2.02 -11.93
N ILE A 144 18.87 0.90 -11.39
CA ILE A 144 17.45 0.51 -11.50
C ILE A 144 16.52 1.64 -11.02
N ALA A 145 16.83 2.24 -9.86
CA ALA A 145 16.03 3.33 -9.30
C ALA A 145 16.07 4.59 -10.17
N LEU A 146 17.25 5.01 -10.61
CA LEU A 146 17.41 6.19 -11.48
C LEU A 146 16.75 5.97 -12.84
N ASP A 147 16.82 4.77 -13.39
CA ASP A 147 16.26 4.42 -14.69
C ASP A 147 14.75 4.20 -14.66
N SER A 148 14.18 3.90 -13.49
CA SER A 148 12.73 3.71 -13.33
C SER A 148 11.92 4.89 -13.85
N GLY A 149 12.30 6.12 -13.47
CA GLY A 149 11.63 7.36 -13.91
C GLY A 149 12.50 8.24 -14.80
N ASN A 150 13.57 7.70 -15.38
CA ASN A 150 14.59 8.46 -16.12
C ASN A 150 15.09 9.70 -15.35
N TYR A 151 15.44 9.49 -14.09
CA TYR A 151 15.88 10.55 -13.18
C TYR A 151 17.34 10.92 -13.42
N GLU A 152 17.62 12.22 -13.39
CA GLU A 152 18.97 12.74 -13.23
C GLU A 152 19.50 12.45 -11.82
N ILE A 153 20.81 12.20 -11.71
CA ILE A 153 21.49 12.10 -10.42
C ILE A 153 21.66 13.51 -9.85
N PRO A 154 21.01 13.87 -8.73
CA PRO A 154 21.18 15.20 -8.15
C PRO A 154 22.60 15.37 -7.60
N VAL A 155 23.08 16.62 -7.62
CA VAL A 155 24.33 16.98 -6.94
C VAL A 155 24.13 16.82 -5.43
N ASN A 156 25.01 16.04 -4.82
CA ASN A 156 25.09 15.88 -3.38
C ASN A 156 26.33 16.59 -2.85
N SER A 157 26.15 17.81 -2.33
CA SER A 157 27.25 18.63 -1.81
C SER A 157 27.98 18.02 -0.61
N ASN A 158 27.39 17.00 0.03
CA ASN A 158 27.99 16.30 1.17
C ASN A 158 28.72 15.01 0.74
N ALA A 159 28.63 14.60 -0.52
CA ALA A 159 29.32 13.43 -1.03
C ALA A 159 30.83 13.67 -1.09
N LEU A 160 31.61 12.71 -0.61
CA LEU A 160 33.07 12.74 -0.80
C LEU A 160 33.43 12.62 -2.28
N VAL A 161 32.68 11.80 -3.00
CA VAL A 161 32.80 11.62 -4.45
C VAL A 161 31.40 11.67 -5.03
N GLN A 162 31.15 12.66 -5.89
CA GLN A 162 29.88 12.79 -6.61
C GLN A 162 29.74 11.62 -7.58
N ALA A 163 28.64 10.88 -7.48
CA ALA A 163 28.33 9.80 -8.39
C ALA A 163 27.91 10.31 -9.77
N THR A 164 28.22 9.52 -10.79
CA THR A 164 27.65 9.61 -12.13
C THR A 164 27.12 8.24 -12.56
N ARG A 165 26.24 8.20 -13.56
CA ARG A 165 25.74 6.94 -14.12
C ARG A 165 26.88 6.06 -14.62
N GLU A 166 27.84 6.65 -15.32
CA GLU A 166 29.00 5.95 -15.86
C GLU A 166 29.85 5.30 -14.76
N MET A 167 29.99 5.94 -13.59
CA MET A 167 30.71 5.34 -12.47
C MET A 167 30.01 4.10 -11.92
N TYR A 168 28.67 4.08 -11.86
CA TYR A 168 27.93 2.89 -11.44
C TYR A 168 28.00 1.77 -12.49
N ILE A 169 27.89 2.11 -13.78
CA ILE A 169 28.06 1.16 -14.89
C ILE A 169 29.46 0.55 -14.83
N SER A 170 30.50 1.39 -14.79
CA SER A 170 31.90 0.97 -14.70
C SER A 170 32.14 0.08 -13.48
N HIS A 171 31.62 0.45 -12.30
CA HIS A 171 31.73 -0.38 -11.10
C HIS A 171 31.10 -1.76 -11.29
N ILE A 172 29.94 -1.85 -11.94
CA ILE A 172 29.31 -3.15 -12.22
C ILE A 172 30.17 -3.96 -13.19
N LEU A 173 30.63 -3.37 -14.29
CA LEU A 173 31.46 -4.05 -15.28
C LEU A 173 32.79 -4.56 -14.69
N GLU A 174 33.45 -3.75 -13.85
CA GLU A 174 34.70 -4.12 -13.16
C GLU A 174 34.55 -5.29 -12.19
N LYS A 175 33.32 -5.58 -11.75
CA LYS A 175 33.00 -6.68 -10.84
C LYS A 175 32.47 -7.92 -11.54
N GLN A 176 32.48 -7.96 -12.88
CA GLN A 176 32.15 -9.17 -13.62
C GLN A 176 33.13 -10.28 -13.26
N THR A 177 32.60 -11.44 -12.87
CA THR A 177 33.40 -12.59 -12.46
C THR A 177 34.05 -13.25 -13.68
N SER A 178 35.09 -14.06 -13.45
CA SER A 178 35.83 -14.72 -14.53
C SER A 178 35.00 -15.70 -15.36
N ASP A 179 33.93 -16.25 -14.80
CA ASP A 179 32.91 -17.08 -15.48
C ASP A 179 31.83 -16.25 -16.21
N GLY A 180 31.92 -14.92 -16.18
CA GLY A 180 31.15 -14.00 -17.01
C GLY A 180 29.87 -13.46 -16.39
N GLY A 181 29.50 -13.87 -15.17
CA GLY A 181 28.36 -13.31 -14.44
C GLY A 181 28.77 -12.30 -13.36
N TRP A 182 28.01 -12.25 -12.26
CA TRP A 182 28.30 -11.40 -11.11
C TRP A 182 27.98 -12.10 -9.80
N ALA A 183 28.65 -11.68 -8.72
CA ALA A 183 28.39 -12.13 -7.36
C ALA A 183 28.61 -11.00 -6.35
N LEU A 184 28.02 -11.12 -5.16
CA LEU A 184 28.26 -10.16 -4.08
C LEU A 184 29.69 -10.24 -3.54
N SER A 185 30.32 -11.41 -3.65
CA SER A 185 31.69 -11.67 -3.19
C SER A 185 32.29 -12.86 -3.92
N GLY A 186 33.61 -12.85 -4.10
CA GLY A 186 34.31 -13.92 -4.80
C GLY A 186 34.29 -13.74 -6.32
N ASP A 187 34.71 -14.78 -7.03
CA ASP A 187 34.89 -14.78 -8.49
C ASP A 187 34.08 -15.90 -9.18
N ILE A 188 32.99 -16.32 -8.54
CA ILE A 188 32.05 -17.31 -9.10
C ILE A 188 30.70 -16.63 -9.12
N ALA A 189 30.08 -16.58 -10.30
CA ALA A 189 28.82 -15.89 -10.46
C ALA A 189 27.69 -16.56 -9.66
N ASP A 190 26.74 -15.73 -9.22
CA ASP A 190 25.50 -16.11 -8.57
C ASP A 190 24.33 -15.72 -9.47
N PRO A 191 23.32 -16.59 -9.67
CA PRO A 191 22.22 -16.31 -10.60
C PRO A 191 21.41 -15.08 -10.20
N ASP A 192 21.24 -14.80 -8.91
CA ASP A 192 20.44 -13.69 -8.42
C ASP A 192 21.14 -12.37 -8.75
N VAL A 193 22.41 -12.27 -8.36
CA VAL A 193 23.21 -11.06 -8.59
C VAL A 193 23.43 -10.82 -10.08
N THR A 194 23.64 -11.89 -10.85
CA THR A 194 23.79 -11.81 -12.30
C THR A 194 22.51 -11.31 -12.98
N GLY A 195 21.34 -11.84 -12.59
CA GLY A 195 20.06 -11.36 -13.08
C GLY A 195 19.79 -9.89 -12.71
N MET A 196 20.09 -9.50 -11.48
CA MET A 196 19.94 -8.11 -11.04
C MET A 196 20.90 -7.15 -11.79
N ALA A 197 22.15 -7.54 -12.03
CA ALA A 197 23.11 -6.75 -12.80
C ALA A 197 22.64 -6.55 -14.24
N LEU A 198 22.09 -7.60 -14.87
CA LEU A 198 21.48 -7.52 -16.20
C LEU A 198 20.28 -6.56 -16.22
N CYS A 199 19.43 -6.57 -15.18
CA CYS A 199 18.34 -5.59 -15.06
C CYS A 199 18.87 -4.15 -15.01
N ALA A 200 19.94 -3.90 -14.24
CA ALA A 200 20.54 -2.57 -14.14
C ALA A 200 21.21 -2.10 -15.45
N LEU A 201 21.73 -3.04 -16.25
CA LEU A 201 22.45 -2.75 -17.50
C LEU A 201 21.57 -2.77 -18.75
N SER A 202 20.28 -3.13 -18.63
CA SER A 202 19.38 -3.34 -19.78
C SER A 202 19.19 -2.10 -20.66
N LYS A 203 19.23 -0.89 -20.09
CA LYS A 203 19.07 0.38 -20.83
C LYS A 203 20.37 0.91 -21.45
N TYR A 204 21.49 0.22 -21.26
CA TYR A 204 22.83 0.70 -21.68
C TYR A 204 23.46 -0.17 -22.78
N GLN A 205 22.64 -0.91 -23.54
CA GLN A 205 23.11 -1.87 -24.55
C GLN A 205 23.74 -1.21 -25.80
N ASP A 206 23.64 0.11 -25.95
CA ASP A 206 24.36 0.88 -26.96
C ASP A 206 25.86 1.03 -26.62
N ASN A 207 26.25 0.78 -25.37
CA ASN A 207 27.66 0.71 -24.96
C ASN A 207 28.21 -0.70 -25.24
N ASP A 208 29.20 -0.80 -26.14
CA ASP A 208 29.80 -2.08 -26.56
C ASP A 208 30.35 -2.92 -25.39
N ASN A 209 30.90 -2.28 -24.35
CA ASN A 209 31.41 -3.00 -23.18
C ASN A 209 30.26 -3.58 -22.35
N VAL A 210 29.16 -2.84 -22.20
CA VAL A 210 27.95 -3.32 -21.51
C VAL A 210 27.33 -4.47 -22.29
N LYS A 211 27.22 -4.33 -23.61
CA LYS A 211 26.69 -5.39 -24.49
C LYS A 211 27.54 -6.66 -24.42
N LEU A 212 28.86 -6.53 -24.46
CA LEU A 212 29.78 -7.67 -24.32
C LEU A 212 29.65 -8.34 -22.95
N ALA A 213 29.59 -7.57 -21.88
CA ALA A 213 29.39 -8.11 -20.54
C ALA A 213 28.02 -8.81 -20.39
N THR A 214 26.98 -8.23 -21.00
CA THR A 214 25.62 -8.79 -21.04
C THR A 214 25.61 -10.17 -21.73
N GLU A 215 26.25 -10.31 -22.90
CA GLU A 215 26.34 -11.60 -23.59
C GLU A 215 27.10 -12.66 -22.79
N LYS A 216 28.20 -12.28 -22.11
CA LYS A 216 28.91 -13.20 -21.21
C LYS A 216 28.02 -13.67 -20.07
N ALA A 217 27.26 -12.77 -19.47
CA ALA A 217 26.37 -13.09 -18.36
C ALA A 217 25.17 -13.95 -18.78
N LEU A 218 24.58 -13.70 -19.95
CA LEU A 218 23.52 -14.55 -20.51
C LEU A 218 24.05 -15.97 -20.78
N ASN A 219 25.27 -16.10 -21.30
CA ASN A 219 25.91 -17.40 -21.48
C ASN A 219 26.20 -18.07 -20.13
N CYS A 220 26.70 -17.32 -19.14
CA CYS A 220 26.94 -17.80 -17.78
C CYS A 220 25.65 -18.37 -17.16
N LEU A 221 24.55 -17.60 -17.16
CA LEU A 221 23.25 -18.04 -16.68
C LEU A 221 22.73 -19.26 -17.46
N SER A 222 22.89 -19.29 -18.79
CA SER A 222 22.51 -20.45 -19.59
C SER A 222 23.24 -21.73 -19.17
N GLN A 223 24.51 -21.65 -18.74
CA GLN A 223 25.25 -22.80 -18.22
C GLN A 223 24.87 -23.17 -16.77
N MET A 224 24.46 -22.18 -15.97
CA MET A 224 23.98 -22.40 -14.59
C MET A 224 22.60 -23.07 -14.53
N GLN A 225 21.77 -22.86 -15.56
CA GLN A 225 20.41 -23.38 -15.57
C GLN A 225 20.39 -24.91 -15.53
N LYS A 226 19.63 -25.47 -14.60
CA LYS A 226 19.48 -26.91 -14.38
C LYS A 226 18.48 -27.52 -15.37
N GLU A 227 18.48 -28.85 -15.49
CA GLU A 227 17.58 -29.61 -16.38
C GLU A 227 16.07 -29.40 -16.12
N ASN A 228 15.71 -28.90 -14.94
CA ASN A 228 14.33 -28.54 -14.60
C ASN A 228 13.99 -27.07 -14.86
N GLY A 229 14.85 -26.35 -15.57
CA GLY A 229 14.73 -24.93 -15.91
C GLY A 229 15.14 -23.96 -14.79
N GLY A 230 15.54 -24.45 -13.61
CA GLY A 230 15.79 -23.64 -12.42
C GLY A 230 17.24 -23.28 -12.19
N PHE A 231 17.46 -22.52 -11.11
CA PHE A 231 18.75 -21.98 -10.71
C PHE A 231 19.00 -22.22 -9.22
N GLU A 232 20.26 -22.43 -8.86
CA GLU A 232 20.69 -22.67 -7.49
C GLU A 232 21.41 -21.44 -6.93
N GLY A 233 20.68 -20.54 -6.27
CA GLY A 233 21.26 -19.47 -5.46
C GLY A 233 21.75 -20.00 -4.11
N PHE A 234 22.94 -19.61 -3.66
CA PHE A 234 23.49 -19.99 -2.34
C PHE A 234 23.33 -21.48 -1.95
N LYS A 235 23.57 -22.39 -2.92
CA LYS A 235 23.50 -23.87 -2.78
C LYS A 235 22.10 -24.49 -2.66
N THR A 236 21.03 -23.69 -2.80
CA THR A 236 19.66 -24.21 -2.74
C THR A 236 18.81 -23.66 -3.89
N GLU A 237 18.23 -24.55 -4.68
CA GLU A 237 17.30 -24.16 -5.74
C GLU A 237 16.05 -23.54 -5.13
N ASN A 238 15.76 -22.30 -5.53
CA ASN A 238 14.68 -21.49 -4.96
C ASN A 238 13.97 -20.66 -6.05
N SER A 239 12.80 -20.12 -5.70
CA SER A 239 11.97 -19.37 -6.64
C SER A 239 12.57 -18.02 -7.04
N GLU A 240 13.25 -17.36 -6.12
CA GLU A 240 13.77 -16.00 -6.24
C GLU A 240 14.92 -15.92 -7.24
N SER A 241 15.76 -16.95 -7.33
CA SER A 241 16.77 -17.06 -8.39
C SER A 241 16.14 -17.09 -9.78
N SER A 242 15.06 -17.86 -9.95
CA SER A 242 14.31 -17.89 -11.22
C SER A 242 13.62 -16.55 -11.50
N VAL A 243 13.16 -15.82 -10.48
CA VAL A 243 12.63 -14.45 -10.59
C VAL A 243 13.67 -13.50 -11.18
N GLN A 244 14.88 -13.45 -10.62
CA GLN A 244 15.89 -12.50 -11.06
C GLN A 244 16.29 -12.73 -12.52
N VAL A 245 16.44 -13.99 -12.93
CA VAL A 245 16.75 -14.34 -14.33
C VAL A 245 15.56 -14.01 -15.23
N LEU A 246 14.33 -14.36 -14.84
CA LEU A 246 13.14 -14.12 -15.66
C LEU A 246 12.92 -12.62 -15.90
N VAL A 247 13.06 -11.78 -14.87
CA VAL A 247 12.94 -10.33 -15.02
C VAL A 247 14.06 -9.78 -15.89
N ALA A 248 15.31 -10.24 -15.73
CA ALA A 248 16.42 -9.82 -16.59
C ALA A 248 16.16 -10.11 -18.08
N LEU A 249 15.61 -11.28 -18.41
CA LEU A 249 15.23 -11.59 -19.78
C LEU A 249 14.15 -10.63 -20.30
N CYS A 250 13.13 -10.33 -19.50
CA CYS A 250 12.08 -9.37 -19.87
C CYS A 250 12.64 -7.95 -20.06
N GLU A 251 13.52 -7.48 -19.18
CA GLU A 251 14.17 -6.16 -19.27
C GLU A 251 15.05 -6.04 -20.53
N LEU A 252 15.67 -7.13 -20.97
CA LEU A 252 16.47 -7.19 -22.20
C LEU A 252 15.65 -7.45 -23.47
N GLY A 253 14.33 -7.63 -23.36
CA GLY A 253 13.48 -8.00 -24.49
C GLY A 253 13.74 -9.42 -25.03
N ILE A 254 14.32 -10.30 -24.23
CA ILE A 254 14.61 -11.69 -24.57
C ILE A 254 13.42 -12.57 -24.18
N SER A 255 12.99 -13.42 -25.12
CA SER A 255 11.90 -14.37 -24.88
C SER A 255 12.24 -15.36 -23.76
N THR A 256 11.27 -15.69 -22.93
CA THR A 256 11.38 -16.75 -21.90
C THR A 256 11.56 -18.15 -22.49
N TYR A 257 11.32 -18.29 -23.79
CA TYR A 257 11.52 -19.51 -24.57
C TYR A 257 12.78 -19.42 -25.45
N ASP A 258 13.65 -18.43 -25.24
CA ASP A 258 14.98 -18.40 -25.85
C ASP A 258 15.70 -19.74 -25.57
N THR A 259 16.27 -20.34 -26.60
CA THR A 259 16.83 -21.70 -26.52
C THR A 259 18.00 -21.79 -25.54
N ARG A 260 18.66 -20.67 -25.21
CA ARG A 260 19.66 -20.61 -24.14
C ARG A 260 19.06 -20.91 -22.77
N PHE A 261 17.77 -20.63 -22.58
CA PHE A 261 17.06 -20.70 -21.30
C PHE A 261 15.99 -21.81 -21.23
N VAL A 262 16.12 -22.82 -22.11
CA VAL A 262 15.29 -24.03 -22.09
C VAL A 262 16.18 -25.27 -21.98
N LYS A 263 16.09 -25.98 -20.86
CA LYS A 263 16.83 -27.24 -20.62
C LYS A 263 15.84 -28.40 -20.49
N ASN A 264 16.09 -29.51 -21.20
CA ASN A 264 15.18 -30.67 -21.23
C ASN A 264 13.69 -30.29 -21.45
N GLY A 265 13.44 -29.31 -22.31
CA GLY A 265 12.10 -28.81 -22.60
C GLY A 265 11.44 -28.03 -21.45
N LYS A 266 12.22 -27.56 -20.46
CA LYS A 266 11.77 -26.74 -19.33
C LYS A 266 12.43 -25.37 -19.37
N SER A 267 11.59 -24.34 -19.43
CA SER A 267 11.97 -22.93 -19.36
C SER A 267 12.15 -22.47 -17.90
N VAL A 268 12.64 -21.24 -17.73
CA VAL A 268 12.67 -20.56 -16.42
C VAL A 268 11.24 -20.39 -15.86
N LEU A 269 10.26 -20.14 -16.73
CA LEU A 269 8.85 -20.01 -16.34
C LEU A 269 8.26 -21.33 -15.84
N ASP A 270 8.56 -22.44 -16.52
CA ASP A 270 8.14 -23.79 -16.07
C ASP A 270 8.69 -24.09 -14.68
N ASN A 271 9.93 -23.69 -14.42
CA ASN A 271 10.56 -23.84 -13.11
C ASN A 271 9.89 -22.96 -12.05
N LEU A 272 9.62 -21.69 -12.35
CA LEU A 272 8.93 -20.76 -11.45
C LEU A 272 7.57 -21.33 -11.01
N PHE A 273 6.78 -21.86 -11.94
CA PHE A 273 5.50 -22.49 -11.63
C PHE A 273 5.61 -23.79 -10.82
N SER A 274 6.79 -24.42 -10.75
CA SER A 274 7.00 -25.57 -9.84
C SER A 274 7.00 -25.18 -8.36
N PHE A 275 7.08 -23.88 -8.04
CA PHE A 275 6.97 -23.33 -6.69
C PHE A 275 5.57 -22.79 -6.36
N TYR A 276 4.65 -22.75 -7.35
CA TYR A 276 3.31 -22.21 -7.18
C TYR A 276 2.41 -23.19 -6.40
N ASP A 277 1.80 -22.71 -5.32
CA ASP A 277 0.75 -23.41 -4.58
C ASP A 277 -0.60 -22.88 -5.05
N ASN A 278 -1.23 -23.63 -5.97
CA ASN A 278 -2.50 -23.27 -6.61
C ASN A 278 -3.50 -22.68 -5.60
N LYS A 279 -3.83 -21.38 -5.78
CA LYS A 279 -4.76 -20.55 -4.98
C LYS A 279 -4.20 -19.84 -3.74
N LYS A 280 -2.90 -19.92 -3.43
CA LYS A 280 -2.34 -19.23 -2.25
C LYS A 280 -1.15 -18.34 -2.55
N GLY A 281 -0.16 -18.80 -3.31
CA GLY A 281 1.11 -18.06 -3.43
C GLY A 281 2.26 -18.92 -3.94
N PHE A 282 3.47 -18.40 -3.83
CA PHE A 282 4.70 -19.12 -4.17
C PHE A 282 5.49 -19.50 -2.92
N LYS A 283 6.25 -20.58 -3.04
CA LYS A 283 7.14 -21.10 -2.01
C LYS A 283 8.57 -20.68 -2.31
N HIS A 284 9.37 -20.43 -1.27
CA HIS A 284 10.80 -20.19 -1.43
C HIS A 284 11.50 -21.43 -2.00
N ILE A 285 11.34 -22.58 -1.34
CA ILE A 285 11.72 -23.90 -1.85
C ILE A 285 10.49 -24.81 -1.95
N ARG A 286 10.51 -25.80 -2.85
CA ARG A 286 9.33 -26.64 -3.17
C ARG A 286 8.68 -27.34 -1.96
N LYS A 287 9.47 -27.65 -0.93
CA LYS A 287 9.02 -28.35 0.28
C LYS A 287 8.41 -27.43 1.33
N ASP A 288 8.53 -26.12 1.18
CA ASP A 288 8.04 -25.16 2.16
C ASP A 288 6.53 -24.93 2.04
N SER A 289 5.97 -24.25 3.04
CA SER A 289 4.71 -23.54 2.89
C SER A 289 4.88 -22.31 1.99
N VAL A 290 3.75 -21.78 1.50
CA VAL A 290 3.74 -20.48 0.82
C VAL A 290 4.45 -19.42 1.68
N ASN A 291 5.29 -18.63 1.02
CA ASN A 291 6.12 -17.60 1.63
C ASN A 291 5.78 -16.25 0.98
N LEU A 292 5.54 -15.22 1.79
CA LEU A 292 5.10 -13.92 1.28
C LEU A 292 6.16 -13.24 0.41
N MET A 293 7.44 -13.28 0.80
CA MET A 293 8.53 -12.70 0.02
C MET A 293 8.66 -13.39 -1.35
N ALA A 294 8.66 -14.73 -1.36
CA ALA A 294 8.68 -15.51 -2.60
C ALA A 294 7.46 -15.17 -3.47
N THR A 295 6.28 -15.03 -2.85
CA THR A 295 5.03 -14.69 -3.54
C THR A 295 5.09 -13.31 -4.18
N GLU A 296 5.51 -12.27 -3.46
CA GLU A 296 5.64 -10.91 -3.99
C GLU A 296 6.70 -10.84 -5.11
N GLN A 297 7.81 -11.57 -4.97
CA GLN A 297 8.85 -11.62 -5.99
C GLN A 297 8.40 -12.35 -7.27
N CYS A 298 7.81 -13.54 -7.12
CA CYS A 298 7.24 -14.26 -8.24
C CYS A 298 6.13 -13.46 -8.92
N PHE A 299 5.32 -12.74 -8.14
CA PHE A 299 4.26 -11.90 -8.67
C PHE A 299 4.78 -10.81 -9.61
N TYR A 300 5.76 -9.99 -9.18
CA TYR A 300 6.27 -8.95 -10.06
C TYR A 300 7.00 -9.54 -11.29
N ALA A 301 7.54 -10.75 -11.21
CA ALA A 301 8.14 -11.43 -12.36
C ALA A 301 7.09 -11.88 -13.39
N LEU A 302 5.94 -12.40 -12.93
CA LEU A 302 4.81 -12.70 -13.82
C LEU A 302 4.25 -11.42 -14.43
N VAL A 303 4.20 -10.33 -13.67
CA VAL A 303 3.83 -9.00 -14.19
C VAL A 303 4.83 -8.55 -15.26
N ALA A 304 6.14 -8.67 -15.05
CA ALA A 304 7.15 -8.36 -16.05
C ALA A 304 6.95 -9.16 -17.35
N LEU A 305 6.65 -10.47 -17.21
CA LEU A 305 6.36 -11.34 -18.34
C LEU A 305 5.11 -10.91 -19.11
N LYS A 306 4.00 -10.64 -18.40
CA LYS A 306 2.75 -10.16 -19.02
C LYS A 306 3.01 -8.87 -19.79
N ARG A 307 3.71 -7.90 -19.17
CA ARG A 307 4.05 -6.63 -19.81
C ARG A 307 4.89 -6.82 -21.07
N ALA A 308 5.89 -7.70 -21.03
CA ALA A 308 6.69 -8.05 -22.21
C ALA A 308 5.83 -8.67 -23.32
N SER A 309 4.91 -9.58 -22.97
CA SER A 309 4.01 -10.21 -23.94
C SER A 309 3.01 -9.24 -24.60
N GLU A 310 2.63 -8.18 -23.88
CA GLU A 310 1.73 -7.12 -24.35
C GLU A 310 2.48 -5.96 -25.04
N GLY A 311 3.81 -6.03 -25.15
CA GLY A 311 4.63 -4.97 -25.74
C GLY A 311 4.62 -3.65 -24.94
N LYS A 312 4.36 -3.73 -23.63
CA LYS A 312 4.41 -2.57 -22.72
C LYS A 312 5.84 -2.30 -22.26
N ASN A 313 6.08 -1.14 -21.67
CA ASN A 313 7.35 -0.83 -21.02
C ASN A 313 7.70 -1.91 -19.98
N THR A 314 8.99 -2.13 -19.75
CA THR A 314 9.48 -3.17 -18.84
C THR A 314 9.04 -2.90 -17.39
N LEU A 315 9.36 -3.83 -16.46
CA LEU A 315 8.97 -3.67 -15.06
C LEU A 315 9.61 -2.41 -14.45
N TYR A 316 10.89 -2.21 -14.75
CA TYR A 316 11.70 -1.08 -14.29
C TYR A 316 11.80 0.07 -15.31
N ASP A 317 10.99 0.07 -16.36
CA ASP A 317 10.75 1.25 -17.18
C ASP A 317 9.35 1.79 -16.89
N MET A 318 9.28 2.79 -16.04
CA MET A 318 8.02 3.31 -15.48
C MET A 318 7.61 4.65 -16.11
N SER A 319 8.13 4.97 -17.30
CA SER A 319 7.65 6.13 -18.06
C SER A 319 6.16 6.05 -18.46
N ASP A 320 5.59 4.84 -18.42
CA ASP A 320 4.17 4.55 -18.62
C ASP A 320 3.41 4.32 -17.30
N ALA A 321 4.02 4.60 -16.15
CA ALA A 321 3.33 4.51 -14.87
C ALA A 321 2.14 5.44 -14.86
N LYS A 322 0.98 4.90 -14.46
CA LYS A 322 -0.22 5.71 -14.29
C LYS A 322 0.05 6.68 -13.14
N GLU A 323 -0.20 7.97 -13.37
CA GLU A 323 -0.37 8.90 -12.26
C GLU A 323 -1.60 8.45 -11.48
N LEU A 324 -1.35 7.64 -10.45
CA LEU A 324 -2.34 7.35 -9.44
C LEU A 324 -2.49 8.67 -8.69
N ASN A 325 -3.44 9.51 -9.13
CA ASN A 325 -3.73 10.86 -8.63
C ASN A 325 -4.00 10.84 -7.13
N VAL A 326 -2.94 10.77 -6.34
CA VAL A 326 -2.93 10.90 -4.90
C VAL A 326 -2.60 12.36 -4.64
N SER A 327 -3.57 13.24 -4.86
CA SER A 327 -3.59 14.52 -4.17
C SER A 327 -3.90 14.22 -2.69
N LEU A 328 -3.03 14.69 -1.80
CA LEU A 328 -3.22 14.65 -0.35
C LEU A 328 -4.34 15.59 0.13
N ASP A 329 -5.01 16.32 -0.77
CA ASP A 329 -5.91 17.42 -0.41
C ASP A 329 -7.32 16.97 0.00
N ALA A 330 -7.66 15.70 -0.19
CA ALA A 330 -8.93 15.13 0.28
C ALA A 330 -8.71 14.12 1.40
N VAL A 331 -8.52 14.62 2.63
CA VAL A 331 -8.61 13.79 3.83
C VAL A 331 -10.08 13.45 4.11
N GLY A 332 -10.42 12.16 4.27
CA GLY A 332 -11.78 11.66 4.50
C GLY A 332 -12.38 10.90 3.30
N LEU A 333 -13.62 10.39 3.42
CA LEU A 333 -14.30 9.65 2.34
C LEU A 333 -14.73 10.56 1.17
N SER A 334 -14.88 9.96 -0.01
CA SER A 334 -15.53 10.59 -1.16
C SER A 334 -16.98 10.96 -0.81
N GLY A 335 -17.42 12.14 -1.25
CA GLY A 335 -18.77 12.65 -0.94
C GLY A 335 -18.95 13.24 0.47
N LYS A 336 -17.89 13.32 1.29
CA LYS A 336 -17.93 14.10 2.53
C LYS A 336 -18.27 15.57 2.25
N ASN A 337 -18.88 16.23 3.23
CA ASN A 337 -19.05 17.68 3.17
C ASN A 337 -17.68 18.39 3.16
N ALA A 338 -17.54 19.43 2.33
CA ALA A 338 -16.28 20.16 2.15
C ALA A 338 -15.77 20.84 3.43
N ASP A 339 -16.66 21.17 4.36
CA ASP A 339 -16.30 21.81 5.62
C ASP A 339 -15.74 20.83 6.65
N VAL A 340 -15.86 19.51 6.43
CA VAL A 340 -15.32 18.46 7.31
C VAL A 340 -13.81 18.35 7.12
N LYS A 341 -13.07 18.45 8.22
CA LYS A 341 -11.60 18.41 8.26
C LYS A 341 -11.10 17.36 9.26
N LYS A 342 -9.98 16.72 8.96
CA LYS A 342 -9.26 15.88 9.93
C LYS A 342 -8.59 16.76 10.98
N MET A 343 -8.65 16.30 12.23
CA MET A 343 -8.01 16.97 13.35
C MET A 343 -6.60 16.42 13.55
N ASN A 344 -5.61 17.31 13.52
CA ASN A 344 -4.22 16.94 13.77
C ASN A 344 -3.97 16.67 15.25
N ILE A 345 -2.97 15.86 15.54
CA ILE A 345 -2.48 15.65 16.91
C ILE A 345 -1.83 16.96 17.38
N ILE A 346 -2.32 17.50 18.49
CA ILE A 346 -1.80 18.72 19.13
C ILE A 346 -1.06 18.43 20.44
N THR A 347 -1.36 17.29 21.08
CA THR A 347 -0.73 16.85 22.33
C THR A 347 -0.39 15.36 22.25
N PRO A 348 0.74 14.99 21.61
CA PRO A 348 1.20 13.61 21.54
C PRO A 348 1.36 12.99 22.93
N GLY A 349 0.98 11.72 23.09
CA GLY A 349 1.12 11.00 24.36
C GLY A 349 0.15 11.42 25.47
N LYS A 350 -0.90 12.21 25.17
CA LYS A 350 -1.93 12.55 26.14
C LYS A 350 -2.61 11.29 26.68
N THR A 351 -2.59 11.11 28.00
CA THR A 351 -3.17 9.96 28.73
C THR A 351 -3.79 10.41 30.04
N PHE A 352 -4.54 9.50 30.70
CA PHE A 352 -5.20 9.72 31.98
C PHE A 352 -5.01 8.51 32.91
N LYS A 353 -4.82 8.75 34.21
CA LYS A 353 -4.50 7.67 35.17
C LYS A 353 -5.63 6.67 35.33
N ASP A 354 -6.86 7.16 35.31
CA ASP A 354 -8.09 6.39 35.50
C ASP A 354 -8.55 5.62 34.25
N THR A 355 -7.83 5.74 33.13
CA THR A 355 -8.12 4.98 31.90
C THR A 355 -7.14 3.83 31.66
N ASN A 356 -6.12 3.63 32.50
CA ASN A 356 -5.03 2.68 32.24
C ASN A 356 -5.47 1.23 32.01
N SER A 357 -6.52 0.78 32.70
CA SER A 357 -7.11 -0.55 32.55
C SER A 357 -8.46 -0.53 31.80
N HIS A 358 -8.87 0.62 31.26
CA HIS A 358 -10.16 0.76 30.59
C HIS A 358 -10.07 0.27 29.14
N LYS A 359 -11.05 -0.52 28.68
CA LYS A 359 -11.07 -1.07 27.31
C LYS A 359 -11.00 0.01 26.22
N ASP A 360 -11.63 1.15 26.48
CA ASP A 360 -11.70 2.29 25.57
C ASP A 360 -10.51 3.26 25.66
N LYS A 361 -9.42 2.88 26.35
CA LYS A 361 -8.23 3.72 26.55
C LYS A 361 -7.71 4.30 25.24
N ALA A 362 -7.54 3.46 24.22
CA ALA A 362 -6.96 3.88 22.94
C ALA A 362 -7.82 4.93 22.23
N ALA A 363 -9.15 4.79 22.26
CA ALA A 363 -10.08 5.76 21.69
C ALA A 363 -10.01 7.10 22.45
N ILE A 364 -9.99 7.04 23.79
CA ILE A 364 -9.87 8.21 24.65
C ILE A 364 -8.57 8.99 24.36
N GLU A 365 -7.43 8.31 24.33
CA GLU A 365 -6.12 8.93 24.09
C GLU A 365 -6.01 9.53 22.68
N ASN A 366 -6.55 8.84 21.67
CA ASN A 366 -6.53 9.33 20.30
C ASN A 366 -7.37 10.60 20.11
N LEU A 367 -8.56 10.65 20.70
CA LEU A 367 -9.40 11.85 20.63
C LEU A 367 -8.82 12.98 21.49
N ALA A 368 -8.27 12.67 22.67
CA ALA A 368 -7.70 13.67 23.57
C ALA A 368 -6.42 14.31 23.03
N SER A 369 -5.54 13.53 22.41
CA SER A 369 -4.32 14.05 21.78
C SER A 369 -4.58 15.00 20.61
N ARG A 370 -5.79 14.95 20.01
CA ARG A 370 -6.27 15.86 18.95
C ARG A 370 -7.13 17.00 19.50
N GLY A 371 -7.29 17.12 20.82
CA GLY A 371 -8.13 18.13 21.46
C GLY A 371 -9.64 17.96 21.21
N ILE A 372 -10.07 16.80 20.71
CA ILE A 372 -11.48 16.52 20.40
C ILE A 372 -12.27 16.33 21.71
N ILE A 373 -11.72 15.57 22.65
CA ILE A 373 -12.30 15.34 23.98
C ILE A 373 -11.27 15.62 25.06
N ASN A 374 -11.68 16.30 26.13
CA ASN A 374 -10.80 16.64 27.25
C ASN A 374 -11.13 15.80 28.48
N GLY A 375 -10.13 15.56 29.34
CA GLY A 375 -10.37 15.04 30.68
C GLY A 375 -11.11 16.04 31.56
N LYS A 376 -11.71 15.55 32.66
CA LYS A 376 -12.34 16.42 33.68
C LYS A 376 -11.28 17.19 34.47
N THR A 377 -10.08 16.61 34.61
CA THR A 377 -8.87 17.28 35.10
C THR A 377 -7.69 16.95 34.17
N GLU A 378 -6.51 17.49 34.48
CA GLU A 378 -5.29 17.18 33.73
C GLU A 378 -4.96 15.68 33.69
N ASN A 379 -5.23 14.96 34.79
CA ASN A 379 -4.81 13.58 35.03
C ASN A 379 -5.98 12.56 35.08
N SER A 380 -7.23 13.00 35.06
CA SER A 380 -8.42 12.13 35.13
C SER A 380 -9.43 12.45 34.04
N PHE A 381 -9.88 11.39 33.37
CA PHE A 381 -10.87 11.45 32.30
C PHE A 381 -12.31 11.21 32.79
N GLU A 382 -12.47 10.39 33.84
CA GLU A 382 -13.71 9.83 34.36
C GLU A 382 -14.49 9.01 33.32
N PRO A 383 -14.00 7.83 32.92
CA PRO A 383 -14.57 7.05 31.81
C PRO A 383 -16.03 6.62 32.03
N ASN A 384 -16.42 6.37 33.28
CA ASN A 384 -17.76 5.90 33.66
C ASN A 384 -18.76 7.02 33.97
N SER A 385 -18.32 8.28 34.00
CA SER A 385 -19.22 9.42 34.20
C SER A 385 -20.09 9.64 32.96
N THR A 386 -21.26 10.25 33.15
CA THR A 386 -22.17 10.59 32.05
C THR A 386 -21.75 11.87 31.34
N MET A 387 -22.39 12.17 30.21
CA MET A 387 -22.15 13.36 29.41
C MET A 387 -23.47 14.09 29.10
N THR A 388 -23.43 15.41 29.03
CA THR A 388 -24.59 16.21 28.60
C THR A 388 -24.70 16.25 27.08
N ARG A 389 -25.90 16.58 26.59
CA ARG A 389 -26.15 16.78 25.14
C ARG A 389 -25.27 17.88 24.55
N ALA A 390 -25.02 18.96 25.29
CA ALA A 390 -24.12 20.03 24.86
C ALA A 390 -22.64 19.61 24.80
N GLU A 391 -22.17 18.85 25.79
CA GLU A 391 -20.83 18.26 25.76
C GLU A 391 -20.67 17.35 24.54
N PHE A 392 -21.68 16.52 24.21
CA PHE A 392 -21.60 15.63 23.06
C PHE A 392 -21.62 16.37 21.71
N ALA A 393 -22.47 17.38 21.56
CA ALA A 393 -22.47 18.26 20.38
C ALA A 393 -21.11 18.94 20.17
N THR A 394 -20.45 19.31 21.26
CA THR A 394 -19.11 19.92 21.23
C THR A 394 -18.06 18.98 20.69
N ILE A 395 -17.99 17.74 21.17
CA ILE A 395 -16.93 16.84 20.73
C ILE A 395 -17.15 16.34 19.30
N ILE A 396 -18.40 16.16 18.83
CA ILE A 396 -18.65 15.79 17.43
C ILE A 396 -18.23 16.92 16.49
N THR A 397 -18.61 18.17 16.80
CA THR A 397 -18.24 19.31 15.94
C THR A 397 -16.74 19.53 15.90
N ARG A 398 -16.03 19.33 17.03
CA ARG A 398 -14.57 19.32 17.07
C ARG A 398 -13.98 18.16 16.28
N GLY A 399 -14.50 16.94 16.44
CA GLY A 399 -14.00 15.75 15.74
C GLY A 399 -14.07 15.86 14.23
N LEU A 400 -15.04 16.63 13.72
CA LEU A 400 -15.22 16.92 12.30
C LEU A 400 -14.48 18.19 11.81
N GLY A 401 -13.77 18.89 12.70
CA GLY A 401 -13.06 20.13 12.36
C GLY A 401 -13.94 21.25 11.82
N LEU A 402 -15.22 21.27 12.19
CA LEU A 402 -16.19 22.22 11.68
C LEU A 402 -15.96 23.62 12.26
N SER A 403 -16.00 24.62 11.39
CA SER A 403 -15.90 26.03 11.80
C SER A 403 -17.17 26.48 12.51
N GLY A 404 -17.01 27.28 13.57
CA GLY A 404 -18.11 27.74 14.43
C GLY A 404 -19.13 28.58 13.67
N LYS A 405 -20.41 28.26 13.88
CA LYS A 405 -21.59 29.02 13.41
C LYS A 405 -22.34 29.59 14.61
N SER A 406 -23.06 30.69 14.40
CA SER A 406 -23.75 31.46 15.45
C SER A 406 -25.24 31.65 15.19
N ASN A 407 -25.91 30.61 14.66
CA ASN A 407 -27.34 30.63 14.38
C ASN A 407 -28.00 29.35 14.91
N THR A 408 -28.91 29.51 15.88
CA THR A 408 -29.69 28.42 16.48
C THR A 408 -31.11 28.90 16.74
N ILE A 409 -32.07 27.97 16.62
CA ILE A 409 -33.49 28.23 16.92
C ILE A 409 -33.85 27.91 18.39
N PHE A 410 -32.90 27.37 19.15
CA PHE A 410 -33.12 26.89 20.51
C PHE A 410 -33.07 28.03 21.53
N LYS A 411 -34.15 28.21 22.30
CA LYS A 411 -34.30 29.29 23.29
C LYS A 411 -33.51 29.04 24.57
N ASP A 412 -33.22 27.78 24.87
CA ASP A 412 -32.43 27.32 26.01
C ASP A 412 -30.92 27.27 25.70
N VAL A 413 -30.49 27.91 24.62
CA VAL A 413 -29.08 28.03 24.19
C VAL A 413 -28.80 29.50 23.89
N THR A 414 -28.12 30.17 24.81
CA THR A 414 -27.85 31.62 24.79
C THR A 414 -26.43 31.94 24.33
N ALA A 415 -26.20 33.12 23.77
CA ALA A 415 -24.87 33.52 23.26
C ALA A 415 -23.76 33.53 24.33
N SER A 416 -24.12 33.62 25.62
CA SER A 416 -23.19 33.52 26.75
C SER A 416 -22.79 32.09 27.11
N ASP A 417 -23.49 31.07 26.60
CA ASP A 417 -23.17 29.68 26.90
C ASP A 417 -21.91 29.23 26.17
N TRP A 418 -21.01 28.56 26.89
CA TRP A 418 -19.75 28.05 26.33
C TRP A 418 -19.97 27.09 25.14
N PHE A 419 -21.12 26.43 25.11
CA PHE A 419 -21.51 25.49 24.05
C PHE A 419 -22.29 26.15 22.89
N TYR A 420 -22.59 27.45 22.96
CA TYR A 420 -23.45 28.14 22.00
C TYR A 420 -23.04 27.91 20.55
N ASN A 421 -21.76 28.14 20.23
CA ASN A 421 -21.24 27.98 18.88
C ASN A 421 -21.25 26.51 18.45
N TYR A 422 -20.96 25.58 19.34
CA TYR A 422 -20.92 24.14 18.99
C TYR A 422 -22.32 23.60 18.72
N VAL A 423 -23.30 23.94 19.57
CA VAL A 423 -24.71 23.57 19.36
C VAL A 423 -25.25 24.20 18.08
N SER A 424 -24.99 25.50 17.86
CA SER A 424 -25.38 26.20 16.62
C SER A 424 -24.75 25.57 15.37
N THR A 425 -23.48 25.15 15.46
CA THR A 425 -22.77 24.47 14.38
C THR A 425 -23.39 23.09 14.10
N ALA A 426 -23.55 22.26 15.13
CA ALA A 426 -24.13 20.93 15.00
C ALA A 426 -25.56 21.01 14.42
N TYR A 427 -26.34 22.02 14.81
CA TYR A 427 -27.68 22.26 14.27
C TYR A 427 -27.62 22.64 12.80
N SER A 428 -26.75 23.57 12.43
CA SER A 428 -26.59 24.05 11.05
C SER A 428 -26.16 22.96 10.06
N TYR A 429 -25.41 21.95 10.52
CA TYR A 429 -25.03 20.78 9.70
C TYR A 429 -26.01 19.60 9.83
N GLY A 430 -27.12 19.77 10.57
CA GLY A 430 -28.14 18.73 10.74
C GLY A 430 -27.69 17.53 11.59
N ILE A 431 -26.62 17.67 12.36
CA ILE A 431 -26.12 16.63 13.29
C ILE A 431 -27.09 16.48 14.46
N ILE A 432 -27.57 17.60 15.00
CA ILE A 432 -28.55 17.61 16.10
C ILE A 432 -29.93 18.08 15.66
N LYS A 433 -30.93 17.69 16.45
CA LYS A 433 -32.28 18.26 16.47
C LYS A 433 -32.64 18.58 17.92
N GLY A 434 -33.62 19.47 18.10
CA GLY A 434 -34.16 19.78 19.43
C GLY A 434 -34.94 18.60 20.02
N VAL A 435 -35.15 18.64 21.33
CA VAL A 435 -36.14 17.78 22.02
C VAL A 435 -37.57 18.26 21.77
N SER A 436 -37.71 19.54 21.41
CA SER A 436 -38.94 20.16 20.91
C SER A 436 -38.59 21.06 19.71
N GLN A 437 -39.58 21.81 19.21
CA GLN A 437 -39.37 22.73 18.08
C GLN A 437 -38.33 23.82 18.38
N ASN A 438 -38.19 24.26 19.63
CA ASN A 438 -37.33 25.39 20.01
C ASN A 438 -36.54 25.16 21.30
N GLU A 439 -36.38 23.91 21.74
CA GLU A 439 -35.55 23.54 22.90
C GLU A 439 -34.58 22.41 22.54
N PHE A 440 -33.33 22.51 23.01
CA PHE A 440 -32.29 21.51 22.80
C PHE A 440 -32.06 20.61 24.03
N ASN A 441 -32.36 21.10 25.23
CA ASN A 441 -32.00 20.54 26.53
C ASN A 441 -30.48 20.32 26.68
N PRO A 442 -29.65 21.40 26.67
CA PRO A 442 -28.18 21.26 26.65
C PRO A 442 -27.60 20.57 27.88
N ASN A 443 -28.26 20.71 29.04
CA ASN A 443 -27.81 20.15 30.32
C ASN A 443 -28.37 18.75 30.59
N GLY A 444 -29.29 18.26 29.76
CA GLY A 444 -29.81 16.90 29.86
C GLY A 444 -28.71 15.86 29.58
N THR A 445 -28.72 14.78 30.35
CA THR A 445 -27.87 13.61 30.09
C THR A 445 -28.28 12.95 28.78
N ILE A 446 -27.32 12.68 27.90
CA ILE A 446 -27.60 12.05 26.61
C ILE A 446 -27.83 10.54 26.75
N THR A 447 -28.86 10.01 26.09
CA THR A 447 -29.14 8.57 26.04
C THR A 447 -28.41 7.88 24.88
N ARG A 448 -28.31 6.54 24.93
CA ARG A 448 -27.63 5.77 23.87
C ARG A 448 -28.28 5.94 22.51
N GLU A 449 -29.61 5.94 22.46
CA GLU A 449 -30.31 6.11 21.19
C GLU A 449 -30.16 7.52 20.60
N GLU A 450 -30.08 8.55 21.45
CA GLU A 450 -29.78 9.92 21.01
C GLU A 450 -28.35 10.04 20.47
N ALA A 451 -27.39 9.44 21.17
CA ALA A 451 -25.99 9.44 20.74
C ALA A 451 -25.83 8.74 19.38
N ALA A 452 -26.44 7.57 19.19
CA ALA A 452 -26.40 6.83 17.93
C ALA A 452 -26.96 7.65 16.76
N VAL A 453 -28.06 8.36 16.99
CA VAL A 453 -28.67 9.23 15.97
C VAL A 453 -27.75 10.39 15.58
N MET A 454 -27.12 11.04 16.55
CA MET A 454 -26.16 12.12 16.27
C MET A 454 -24.92 11.62 15.52
N VAL A 455 -24.37 10.46 15.92
CA VAL A 455 -23.21 9.85 15.24
C VAL A 455 -23.55 9.41 13.82
N THR A 456 -24.74 8.86 13.60
CA THR A 456 -25.20 8.47 12.26
C THR A 456 -25.31 9.69 11.34
N ARG A 457 -25.82 10.82 11.84
CA ARG A 457 -25.89 12.07 11.06
C ARG A 457 -24.50 12.65 10.77
N ALA A 458 -23.60 12.58 11.73
CA ALA A 458 -22.19 12.95 11.53
C ALA A 458 -21.51 12.06 10.48
N ALA A 459 -21.69 10.73 10.56
CA ALA A 459 -21.20 9.76 9.59
C ALA A 459 -21.68 10.07 8.16
N LYS A 460 -22.96 10.43 8.01
CA LYS A 460 -23.51 10.87 6.72
C LYS A 460 -22.81 12.12 6.19
N LEU A 461 -22.54 13.10 7.07
CA LEU A 461 -21.80 14.31 6.70
C LEU A 461 -20.36 13.98 6.25
N CYS A 462 -19.78 12.91 6.79
CA CYS A 462 -18.48 12.37 6.39
C CYS A 462 -18.50 11.56 5.09
N GLY A 463 -19.64 11.45 4.39
CA GLY A 463 -19.74 10.70 3.13
C GLY A 463 -20.05 9.20 3.30
N MET A 464 -20.37 8.74 4.52
CA MET A 464 -20.79 7.36 4.73
C MET A 464 -22.21 7.13 4.23
N ASP A 465 -22.47 5.97 3.63
CA ASP A 465 -23.84 5.50 3.41
C ASP A 465 -24.44 5.02 4.74
N THR A 466 -25.37 5.81 5.26
CA THR A 466 -26.09 5.54 6.51
C THR A 466 -27.52 5.06 6.28
N GLY A 467 -27.90 4.79 5.03
CA GLY A 467 -29.23 4.32 4.68
C GLY A 467 -29.46 2.89 5.16
N MET A 468 -30.44 2.69 6.04
CA MET A 468 -30.89 1.37 6.48
C MET A 468 -32.36 1.21 6.12
N ASN A 469 -32.68 0.19 5.32
CA ASN A 469 -34.08 -0.17 5.05
C ASN A 469 -34.68 -0.94 6.24
N THR A 470 -36.01 -1.13 6.24
CA THR A 470 -36.72 -1.77 7.35
C THR A 470 -36.26 -3.20 7.64
N LEU A 471 -35.94 -3.98 6.60
CA LEU A 471 -35.47 -5.35 6.76
C LEU A 471 -34.08 -5.38 7.38
N ALA A 472 -33.12 -4.65 6.82
CA ALA A 472 -31.76 -4.54 7.35
C ALA A 472 -31.74 -4.01 8.78
N THR A 473 -32.60 -3.02 9.09
CA THR A 473 -32.75 -2.48 10.45
C THR A 473 -33.21 -3.56 11.42
N ARG A 474 -34.28 -4.28 11.06
CA ARG A 474 -34.83 -5.35 11.90
C ARG A 474 -33.80 -6.48 12.09
N ASP A 475 -33.16 -6.92 11.02
CA ASP A 475 -32.23 -8.05 11.07
C ASP A 475 -31.06 -7.75 12.02
N VAL A 476 -30.48 -6.54 11.96
CA VAL A 476 -29.43 -6.13 12.90
C VAL A 476 -29.95 -6.00 14.33
N LEU A 477 -31.11 -5.38 14.54
CA LEU A 477 -31.59 -5.12 15.90
C LEU A 477 -32.19 -6.35 16.59
N SER A 478 -32.70 -7.31 15.84
CA SER A 478 -33.35 -8.51 16.37
C SER A 478 -32.43 -9.44 17.19
N GLN A 479 -31.12 -9.23 17.10
CA GLN A 479 -30.14 -9.95 17.90
C GLN A 479 -30.10 -9.48 19.38
N PHE A 480 -30.63 -8.30 19.69
CA PHE A 480 -30.65 -7.75 21.04
C PHE A 480 -32.00 -7.99 21.70
N PHE A 481 -32.02 -8.37 22.98
CA PHE A 481 -33.29 -8.76 23.63
C PHE A 481 -34.26 -7.60 23.85
N ASP A 482 -33.73 -6.40 24.04
CA ASP A 482 -34.50 -5.20 24.40
C ASP A 482 -34.71 -4.24 23.22
N TYR A 483 -34.50 -4.69 21.97
CA TYR A 483 -34.66 -3.86 20.78
C TYR A 483 -36.05 -3.25 20.62
N VAL A 484 -37.07 -3.86 21.20
CA VAL A 484 -38.45 -3.36 21.23
C VAL A 484 -38.60 -2.08 22.06
N LEU A 485 -37.65 -1.77 22.94
CA LEU A 485 -37.62 -0.53 23.73
C LEU A 485 -37.03 0.66 22.95
N CYS A 486 -36.46 0.43 21.76
CA CYS A 486 -35.91 1.49 20.93
C CYS A 486 -37.02 2.35 20.35
N SER A 487 -36.85 3.67 20.42
CA SER A 487 -37.77 4.60 19.77
C SER A 487 -37.76 4.40 18.25
N ASP A 488 -38.90 4.53 17.57
CA ASP A 488 -38.98 4.31 16.12
C ASP A 488 -38.04 5.21 15.31
N TRP A 489 -37.83 6.44 15.79
CA TRP A 489 -36.93 7.41 15.16
C TRP A 489 -35.44 7.09 15.32
N SER A 490 -35.06 6.19 16.25
CA SER A 490 -33.67 5.83 16.54
C SER A 490 -33.24 4.50 15.94
N LYS A 491 -34.18 3.59 15.65
CA LYS A 491 -33.91 2.21 15.20
C LYS A 491 -32.93 2.13 14.03
N SER A 492 -33.13 2.89 12.96
CA SER A 492 -32.22 2.83 11.79
C SER A 492 -30.80 3.29 12.12
N SER A 493 -30.66 4.27 13.01
CA SER A 493 -29.35 4.79 13.44
C SER A 493 -28.65 3.82 14.40
N LEU A 494 -29.39 3.22 15.34
CA LEU A 494 -28.86 2.15 16.18
C LEU A 494 -28.38 0.97 15.34
N ALA A 495 -29.20 0.52 14.38
CA ALA A 495 -28.84 -0.56 13.46
C ALA A 495 -27.57 -0.23 12.65
N PHE A 496 -27.49 0.98 12.10
CA PHE A 496 -26.28 1.45 11.42
C PHE A 496 -25.06 1.38 12.35
N CYS A 497 -25.15 1.96 13.54
CA CYS A 497 -24.03 2.00 14.49
C CYS A 497 -23.56 0.60 14.91
N TYR A 498 -24.47 -0.36 15.14
CA TYR A 498 -24.08 -1.74 15.44
C TYR A 498 -23.49 -2.46 14.22
N SER A 499 -24.09 -2.32 13.03
CA SER A 499 -23.58 -2.95 11.80
C SER A 499 -22.16 -2.49 11.44
N LYS A 500 -21.80 -1.25 11.80
CA LYS A 500 -20.48 -0.65 11.57
C LYS A 500 -19.54 -0.75 12.78
N LYS A 501 -19.94 -1.45 13.85
CA LYS A 501 -19.16 -1.58 15.10
C LYS A 501 -18.79 -0.22 15.72
N ILE A 502 -19.60 0.82 15.44
CA ILE A 502 -19.53 2.11 16.12
C ILE A 502 -20.03 1.96 17.55
N LEU A 503 -21.09 1.15 17.73
CA LEU A 503 -21.50 0.65 19.03
C LEU A 503 -20.97 -0.78 19.23
N ASP A 504 -20.57 -1.08 20.46
CA ASP A 504 -20.10 -2.39 20.91
C ASP A 504 -21.28 -3.36 21.04
N ASP A 505 -21.23 -4.48 20.33
CA ASP A 505 -22.26 -5.52 20.34
C ASP A 505 -21.85 -6.79 21.12
N SER A 506 -20.83 -6.69 21.98
CA SER A 506 -20.46 -7.78 22.91
C SER A 506 -21.50 -8.03 24.00
N VAL A 507 -22.41 -7.08 24.23
CA VAL A 507 -23.54 -7.20 25.16
C VAL A 507 -24.85 -7.43 24.41
N MET A 508 -25.68 -8.35 24.91
CA MET A 508 -26.96 -8.73 24.26
C MET A 508 -28.12 -7.75 24.50
N ASP A 509 -27.85 -6.60 25.14
CA ASP A 509 -28.83 -5.53 25.38
C ASP A 509 -28.33 -4.21 24.78
N ILE A 510 -29.24 -3.46 24.15
CA ILE A 510 -29.01 -2.10 23.66
C ILE A 510 -29.09 -1.09 24.80
N LYS A 511 -30.08 -1.21 25.69
CA LYS A 511 -30.45 -0.24 26.73
C LYS A 511 -30.63 1.18 26.16
N PRO A 512 -31.56 1.39 25.21
CA PRO A 512 -31.62 2.61 24.39
C PRO A 512 -31.80 3.91 25.20
N LEU A 513 -32.53 3.85 26.32
CA LEU A 513 -32.80 4.99 27.19
C LEU A 513 -31.74 5.21 28.29
N ALA A 514 -30.75 4.32 28.41
CA ALA A 514 -29.69 4.49 29.40
C ALA A 514 -28.75 5.62 29.01
N ALA A 515 -28.21 6.31 30.01
CA ALA A 515 -27.18 7.31 29.83
C ALA A 515 -25.90 6.66 29.26
N VAL A 516 -25.30 7.33 28.27
CA VAL A 516 -24.02 6.88 27.70
C VAL A 516 -22.87 7.40 28.55
N THR A 517 -21.87 6.55 28.79
CA THR A 517 -20.67 6.97 29.52
C THR A 517 -19.73 7.76 28.61
N ARG A 518 -18.83 8.55 29.21
CA ARG A 518 -17.82 9.31 28.49
C ARG A 518 -16.90 8.40 27.65
N ALA A 519 -16.55 7.22 28.16
CA ALA A 519 -15.74 6.26 27.44
C ALA A 519 -16.47 5.66 26.23
N GLU A 520 -17.74 5.29 26.41
CA GLU A 520 -18.55 4.74 25.30
C GLU A 520 -18.73 5.78 24.19
N ILE A 521 -19.00 7.04 24.54
CA ILE A 521 -19.02 8.16 23.59
C ILE A 521 -17.68 8.34 22.86
N ALA A 522 -16.55 8.25 23.58
CA ALA A 522 -15.23 8.37 22.96
C ALA A 522 -15.01 7.26 21.94
N SER A 523 -15.36 6.02 22.27
CA SER A 523 -15.26 4.90 21.32
C SER A 523 -16.18 5.04 20.12
N MET A 524 -17.44 5.47 20.31
CA MET A 524 -18.36 5.73 19.19
C MET A 524 -17.78 6.77 18.22
N LEU A 525 -17.28 7.88 18.74
CA LEU A 525 -16.73 8.96 17.92
C LEU A 525 -15.43 8.53 17.23
N TYR A 526 -14.53 7.87 17.95
CA TYR A 526 -13.28 7.34 17.40
C TYR A 526 -13.54 6.33 16.26
N ASN A 527 -14.45 5.39 16.46
CA ASN A 527 -14.80 4.39 15.46
C ASN A 527 -15.42 5.05 14.22
N MET A 528 -16.34 6.00 14.40
CA MET A 528 -16.93 6.73 13.27
C MET A 528 -15.88 7.54 12.50
N LEU A 529 -15.02 8.29 13.19
CA LEU A 529 -13.97 9.08 12.54
C LEU A 529 -12.95 8.18 11.83
N SER A 530 -12.64 7.00 12.38
CA SER A 530 -11.75 6.02 11.75
C SER A 530 -12.35 5.49 10.45
N LEU A 531 -13.64 5.10 10.49
CA LEU A 531 -14.38 4.67 9.30
C LEU A 531 -14.51 5.79 8.25
N ALA A 532 -14.59 7.05 8.70
CA ALA A 532 -14.62 8.23 7.85
C ALA A 532 -13.23 8.63 7.31
N LYS A 533 -12.14 7.93 7.69
CA LYS A 533 -10.74 8.28 7.37
C LYS A 533 -10.33 9.66 7.87
N LEU A 534 -10.76 10.01 9.08
CA LEU A 534 -10.52 11.30 9.74
C LEU A 534 -9.70 11.18 11.05
N MET A 535 -9.24 9.98 11.41
CA MET A 535 -8.35 9.77 12.57
C MET A 535 -6.90 9.95 12.21
#